data_AF-A0A2G8JIZ0-F1
#
_entry.id   AF-A0A2G8JIZ0-F1
#
_cell.length_a   1.000
_cell.length_b   1.000
_cell.length_c   1.000
_cell.angle_alpha   90.00
_cell.angle_beta   90.00
_cell.angle_gamma   90.00
#
_symmetry.space_group_name_H-M   'P 1'
#
loop_
_entity.id
_entity.type
_entity.pdbx_description
1 polymer ?
#
loop_
_entity_poly.entity_id
_entity_poly.type
_entity_poly.pdbx_seq_one_letter_code
_entity_poly.pdbx_strand_id
1 'polypeptide(L)' 'AVGEPPLFLSASVLFAVRDAITSARDDANLSSVFRLDTPAVPERIRMVCQDQFMQK' A
#
# COMPACT_ATOMS: atom_id res chain seq x y z
N ALA A 1 13.85 -8.95 27.87
CA ALA A 1 12.72 -8.15 27.34
C ALA A 1 12.60 -8.43 25.85
N VAL A 2 11.42 -8.82 25.37
CA VAL A 2 11.15 -9.21 23.95
C VAL A 2 10.04 -8.32 23.36
N GLY A 3 9.66 -7.22 24.02
CA GLY A 3 8.47 -6.45 23.65
C GLY A 3 8.65 -5.55 22.43
N GLU A 4 9.79 -4.85 22.34
CA GLU A 4 10.02 -3.81 21.32
C GLU A 4 10.57 -4.36 19.98
N PRO A 5 11.46 -5.36 19.93
CA PRO A 5 11.93 -5.93 18.66
C PRO A 5 10.83 -6.47 17.72
N PRO A 6 9.78 -7.18 18.20
CA PRO A 6 8.71 -7.68 17.31
C PRO A 6 7.73 -6.59 16.87
N LEU A 7 7.72 -5.40 17.49
CA LEU A 7 6.82 -4.31 17.09
C LEU A 7 7.01 -3.93 15.62
N PHE A 8 8.26 -3.97 15.14
CA PHE A 8 8.60 -3.65 13.76
C PHE A 8 8.29 -4.78 12.77
N LEU A 9 8.08 -6.02 13.23
CA LEU A 9 7.71 -7.13 12.34
C LEU A 9 6.38 -6.87 11.62
N SER A 10 5.49 -6.09 12.22
CA SER A 10 4.24 -5.65 11.59
C SER A 10 4.47 -4.82 10.31
N ALA A 11 5.64 -4.22 10.12
CA ALA A 11 6.00 -3.54 8.87
C ALA A 11 6.00 -4.50 7.67
N SER A 12 6.19 -5.81 7.88
CA SER A 12 6.02 -6.82 6.82
C SER A 12 4.66 -6.74 6.13
N VAL A 13 3.59 -6.51 6.90
CA VAL A 13 2.23 -6.36 6.37
C VAL A 13 2.10 -5.08 5.55
N LEU A 14 2.71 -3.98 5.99
CA LEU A 14 2.74 -2.73 5.23
C LEU A 14 3.44 -2.92 3.86
N PHE A 15 4.54 -3.66 3.83
CA PHE A 15 5.25 -3.95 2.58
C PHE A 15 4.49 -4.92 1.69
N ALA A 16 3.82 -5.93 2.24
CA ALA A 16 2.94 -6.83 1.48
C ALA A 16 1.78 -6.05 0.81
N VAL A 17 1.18 -5.10 1.52
CA VAL A 17 0.16 -4.21 0.94
C VAL A 17 0.75 -3.34 -0.16
N ARG A 18 1.95 -2.80 0.02
CA ARG A 18 2.63 -2.01 -1.01
C ARG A 18 2.87 -2.84 -2.28
N ASP A 19 3.29 -4.08 -2.14
CA ASP A 19 3.51 -4.99 -3.28
C ASP A 19 2.21 -5.28 -4.04
N ALA A 20 1.12 -5.55 -3.31
CA ALA A 20 -0.21 -5.74 -3.90
C ALA A 20 -0.71 -4.50 -4.67
N ILE A 21 -0.45 -3.29 -4.15
CA ILE A 21 -0.80 -2.04 -4.84
C ILE A 21 0.06 -1.85 -6.10
N THR A 22 1.34 -2.19 -6.06
CA THR A 22 2.22 -2.15 -7.24
C THR A 22 1.65 -3.03 -8.35
N SER A 23 1.34 -4.29 -8.04
CA SER A 23 0.74 -5.22 -9.01
C SER A 23 -0.57 -4.69 -9.59
N ALA A 24 -1.46 -4.16 -8.75
CA ALA A 24 -2.73 -3.61 -9.22
C ALA A 24 -2.56 -2.37 -10.12
N ARG A 25 -1.51 -1.56 -9.89
CA ARG A 25 -1.18 -0.40 -10.71
C ARG A 25 -0.54 -0.81 -12.03
N ASP A 26 0.31 -1.82 -12.03
CA ASP A 26 0.91 -2.39 -13.23
C ASP A 26 -0.18 -2.95 -14.16
N ASP A 27 -1.16 -3.68 -13.61
CA ASP A 27 -2.33 -4.18 -14.36
C ASP A 27 -3.19 -3.04 -14.96
N ALA A 28 -3.21 -1.89 -14.31
CA ALA A 28 -3.91 -0.69 -14.77
C ALA A 28 -3.06 0.20 -15.70
N ASN A 29 -1.85 -0.23 -16.11
CA ASN A 29 -0.87 0.54 -16.88
C ASN A 29 -0.52 1.90 -16.22
N LEU A 30 -0.48 1.95 -14.88
CA LEU A 30 -0.08 3.11 -14.10
C LEU A 30 1.38 3.00 -13.63
N SER A 31 1.99 4.13 -13.26
CA SER A 31 3.35 4.12 -12.71
C SER A 31 3.43 3.29 -11.42
N SER A 32 4.41 2.40 -11.31
CA SER A 32 4.70 1.63 -10.10
C SER A 32 5.24 2.47 -8.94
N VAL A 33 5.64 3.72 -9.20
CA VAL A 33 6.08 4.65 -8.16
C VAL A 33 4.88 5.38 -7.56
N PHE A 34 4.60 5.10 -6.28
CA PHE A 34 3.58 5.79 -5.51
C PHE A 34 3.99 5.99 -4.05
N ARG A 35 3.30 6.92 -3.38
CA ARG A 35 3.47 7.21 -1.96
C ARG A 35 2.36 6.51 -1.17
N LEU A 36 2.75 5.73 -0.15
CA LEU A 36 1.84 5.09 0.81
C LEU A 36 2.25 5.51 2.21
N ASP A 37 1.51 6.44 2.81
CA ASP A 37 1.78 6.96 4.14
C ASP A 37 1.11 6.09 5.22
N THR A 38 1.83 5.83 6.31
CA THR A 38 1.27 5.16 7.50
C THR A 38 0.37 6.09 8.30
N PRO A 39 -0.70 5.58 8.93
CA PRO A 39 -1.23 4.22 8.81
C PRO A 39 -1.84 3.99 7.42
N ALA A 40 -1.61 2.81 6.83
CA ALA A 40 -2.17 2.42 5.55
C ALA A 40 -3.64 1.99 5.70
N VAL A 41 -4.49 2.97 6.02
CA VAL A 41 -5.94 2.75 6.16
C VAL A 41 -6.59 2.45 4.79
N PRO A 42 -7.73 1.73 4.76
CA PRO A 42 -8.37 1.33 3.51
C PRO A 42 -8.62 2.47 2.53
N GLU A 43 -8.97 3.65 3.04
CA GLU A 43 -9.19 4.85 2.24
C GLU A 43 -7.91 5.24 1.47
N ARG A 44 -6.76 5.23 2.13
CA ARG A 44 -5.46 5.56 1.49
C ARG A 44 -5.07 4.49 0.47
N ILE A 45 -5.24 3.22 0.80
CA ILE A 45 -4.96 2.10 -0.11
C ILE A 45 -5.79 2.25 -1.39
N ARG A 46 -7.10 2.52 -1.24
CA ARG A 46 -8.02 2.64 -2.36
C ARG A 46 -7.69 3.82 -3.28
N MET A 47 -7.31 4.97 -2.71
CA MET A 47 -6.93 6.17 -3.48
C MET A 47 -5.65 5.96 -4.31
N VAL A 48 -4.75 5.08 -3.88
CA VAL A 48 -3.51 4.78 -4.59
C VAL A 48 -3.74 3.78 -5.73
N CYS A 49 -4.68 2.84 -5.56
CA CYS A 49 -5.16 1.96 -6.63
C CYS A 49 -6.10 2.74 -7.57
N GLN A 50 -5.57 3.74 -8.28
CA GLN A 50 -6.33 4.55 -9.23
C GLN A 50 -6.97 3.66 -10.29
N ASP A 51 -8.24 3.90 -10.58
CA ASP A 51 -9.03 3.14 -11.56
C ASP A 51 -10.10 4.05 -12.19
N GLN A 52 -10.95 3.45 -13.02
CA GLN A 52 -12.02 4.14 -13.75
C GLN A 52 -13.00 4.93 -12.84
N PHE A 53 -13.13 4.54 -11.58
CA PHE A 53 -14.03 5.22 -10.63
C PHE A 53 -13.39 6.46 -9.99
N MET A 54 -12.08 6.65 -10.16
CA MET A 54 -11.33 7.82 -9.68
C MET A 54 -11.21 8.92 -10.74
N GLN A 55 -11.49 8.62 -12.03
CA GLN A 55 -11.60 9.63 -13.07
C GLN A 55 -13.02 10.20 -13.11
N LYS A 56 -13.11 11.51 -13.32
CA LYS A 56 -14.37 12.26 -13.42
C LYS A 56 -14.81 12.36 -14.86
#